data_AF-A0A496PX65-F1
#
_entry.id   AF-A0A496PX65-F1
#
_cell.length_a   1.000
_cell.length_b   1.000
_cell.length_c   1.000
_cell.angle_alpha   90.00
_cell.angle_beta   90.00
_cell.angle_gamma   90.00
#
_symmetry.space_group_name_H-M   'P 1'
#
loop_
_entity.id
_entity.type
_entity.pdbx_description
1 polymer ?
#
loop_
_entity_poly.entity_id
_entity_poly.type
_entity_poly.pdbx_seq_one_letter_code
_entity_poly.pdbx_strand_id
1 'polypeptide(L)'
;MNFRIASVLVLAGLATFSTALAGKKEEMRVELTIETFKESQRVAPFFEHSVGYAVFPTVGKGGIGIGGSHGKGRVYRDEDYIGDVSMTQITIGFQFGGQAFSQIIFFEDEDALNNFISGNFEFGAQVSAVAITAGAEASAGTSGSSAGASTGGASTHAADYKLGMAVFTYTKGGLMYEASVGGQKFNYQPHPTERTTCM
;
A
#
# COMPACT_ATOMS: atom_id res chain seq x y z
N MET A 1 20.95 -48.63 21.33
CA MET A 1 21.56 -47.81 20.27
C MET A 1 20.50 -46.90 19.66
N ASN A 2 19.89 -45.98 20.43
CA ASN A 2 18.64 -45.31 19.99
C ASN A 2 18.59 -43.80 20.33
N PHE A 3 19.61 -43.24 20.99
CA PHE A 3 19.59 -41.84 21.45
C PHE A 3 19.95 -40.80 20.38
N ARG A 4 20.55 -41.22 19.25
CA ARG A 4 20.99 -40.29 18.18
C ARG A 4 19.86 -39.90 17.22
N ILE A 5 18.73 -40.61 17.23
CA ILE A 5 17.59 -40.37 16.31
C ILE A 5 16.60 -39.36 16.93
N ALA A 6 16.46 -39.33 18.26
CA ALA A 6 15.59 -38.40 18.97
C ALA A 6 16.04 -36.92 18.86
N SER A 7 17.35 -36.65 18.82
CA SER A 7 17.87 -35.28 18.71
C SER A 7 17.70 -34.63 17.33
N VAL A 8 17.59 -35.42 16.25
CA VAL A 8 17.39 -34.88 14.89
C VAL A 8 15.93 -34.47 14.67
N LEU A 9 14.98 -35.19 15.27
CA LEU A 9 13.55 -34.88 15.17
C LEU A 9 13.13 -33.62 15.93
N VAL A 10 13.78 -33.29 17.05
CA VAL A 10 13.48 -32.08 17.84
C VAL A 10 13.95 -30.80 17.13
N LEU A 11 15.08 -30.85 16.41
CA LEU A 11 15.64 -29.67 15.72
C LEU A 11 14.86 -29.33 14.44
N ALA A 12 14.30 -30.33 13.75
CA ALA A 12 13.43 -30.12 12.58
C ALA A 12 12.07 -29.50 12.96
N GLY A 13 11.49 -29.89 14.10
CA GLY A 13 10.21 -29.35 14.58
C GLY A 13 10.25 -27.86 14.96
N LEU A 14 11.40 -27.37 15.45
CA LEU A 14 11.56 -25.97 15.88
C LEU A 14 11.69 -24.98 14.70
N ALA A 15 12.25 -25.44 13.58
CA ALA A 15 12.36 -24.65 12.36
C ALA A 15 10.99 -24.44 11.67
N THR A 16 10.13 -25.48 11.65
CA THR A 16 8.78 -25.39 11.10
C THR A 16 7.81 -24.57 11.96
N PHE A 17 8.01 -24.50 13.27
CA PHE A 17 7.16 -23.69 14.15
C PHE A 17 7.44 -22.18 13.99
N SER A 18 8.70 -21.82 13.70
CA SER A 18 9.13 -20.43 13.57
C SER A 18 8.55 -19.75 12.31
N THR A 19 8.43 -20.47 11.20
CA THR A 19 7.82 -19.94 9.96
C THR A 19 6.33 -19.69 10.11
N ALA A 20 5.63 -20.54 10.86
CA ALA A 20 4.20 -20.37 11.12
C ALA A 20 3.89 -19.11 11.94
N LEU A 21 4.77 -18.75 12.89
CA LEU A 21 4.59 -17.55 13.71
C LEU A 21 4.85 -16.25 12.94
N ALA A 22 5.82 -16.27 12.00
CA ALA A 22 6.11 -15.13 11.15
C ALA A 22 4.94 -14.81 10.20
N GLY A 23 4.35 -15.83 9.56
CA GLY A 23 3.19 -15.65 8.68
C GLY A 23 1.98 -15.05 9.41
N LYS A 24 1.67 -15.56 10.61
CA LYS A 24 0.58 -15.03 11.45
C LYS A 24 0.79 -13.57 11.85
N LYS A 25 2.04 -13.15 12.07
CA LYS A 25 2.36 -11.76 12.43
C LYS A 25 2.16 -10.80 11.27
N GLU A 26 2.51 -11.20 10.05
CA GLU A 26 2.25 -10.39 8.84
C GLU A 26 0.75 -10.20 8.63
N GLU A 27 -0.01 -11.30 8.69
CA GLU A 27 -1.46 -11.31 8.54
C GLU A 27 -2.16 -10.39 9.54
N MET A 28 -1.81 -10.51 10.82
CA MET A 28 -2.33 -9.63 11.87
C MET A 28 -2.03 -8.15 11.60
N ARG A 29 -0.87 -7.83 11.03
CA ARG A 29 -0.54 -6.43 10.69
C ARG A 29 -1.31 -5.92 9.48
N VAL A 30 -1.61 -6.78 8.53
CA VAL A 30 -2.48 -6.43 7.40
C VAL A 30 -3.87 -6.11 7.91
N GLU A 31 -4.46 -7.00 8.70
CA GLU A 31 -5.80 -6.81 9.26
C GLU A 31 -5.90 -5.51 10.06
N LEU A 32 -4.99 -5.28 11.01
CA LEU A 32 -4.96 -4.06 11.81
C LEU A 32 -4.81 -2.79 10.95
N THR A 33 -4.10 -2.88 9.82
CA THR A 33 -3.96 -1.76 8.90
C THR A 33 -5.27 -1.48 8.17
N ILE A 34 -5.97 -2.53 7.73
CA ILE A 34 -7.30 -2.40 7.11
C ILE A 34 -8.27 -1.75 8.10
N GLU A 35 -8.31 -2.23 9.35
CA GLU A 35 -9.12 -1.63 10.42
C GLU A 35 -8.81 -0.15 10.61
N THR A 36 -7.52 0.22 10.68
CA THR A 36 -7.10 1.63 10.81
C THR A 36 -7.62 2.50 9.66
N PHE A 37 -7.63 1.98 8.43
CA PHE A 37 -8.19 2.70 7.28
C PHE A 37 -9.73 2.74 7.32
N LYS A 38 -10.40 1.68 7.79
CA LYS A 38 -11.86 1.63 7.96
C LYS A 38 -12.35 2.64 9.02
N GLU A 39 -11.54 2.93 10.04
CA GLU A 39 -11.86 3.96 11.05
C GLU A 39 -11.86 5.39 10.50
N SER A 40 -11.18 5.63 9.37
CA SER A 40 -11.14 6.96 8.76
C SER A 40 -12.44 7.24 8.01
N GLN A 41 -13.23 8.23 8.46
CA GLN A 41 -14.46 8.66 7.79
C GLN A 41 -14.26 9.04 6.31
N ARG A 42 -13.04 9.46 5.93
CA ARG A 42 -12.68 9.79 4.55
C ARG A 42 -12.45 8.55 3.68
N VAL A 43 -11.90 7.48 4.27
CA VAL A 43 -11.48 6.28 3.54
C VAL A 43 -12.53 5.17 3.59
N ALA A 44 -13.31 5.10 4.67
CA ALA A 44 -14.39 4.11 4.84
C ALA A 44 -15.30 3.96 3.61
N PRO A 45 -15.76 5.03 2.93
CA PRO A 45 -16.61 4.88 1.73
C PRO A 45 -15.94 4.12 0.58
N PHE A 46 -14.61 4.14 0.47
CA PHE A 46 -13.91 3.46 -0.62
C PHE A 46 -13.92 1.94 -0.48
N PHE A 47 -14.06 1.42 0.74
CA PHE A 47 -14.25 -0.02 0.95
C PHE A 47 -15.61 -0.52 0.42
N GLU A 48 -16.63 0.32 0.38
CA GLU A 48 -17.97 -0.05 -0.10
C GLU A 48 -18.13 0.14 -1.62
N HIS A 49 -17.32 1.01 -2.22
CA HIS A 49 -17.47 1.46 -3.61
C HIS A 49 -16.34 0.99 -4.54
N SER A 50 -15.44 0.11 -4.10
CA SER A 50 -14.35 -0.43 -4.91
C SER A 50 -14.59 -1.91 -5.24
N VAL A 51 -14.04 -2.38 -6.35
CA VAL A 51 -14.00 -3.83 -6.67
C VAL A 51 -12.94 -4.58 -5.84
N GLY A 52 -12.01 -3.84 -5.25
CA GLY A 52 -10.90 -4.39 -4.51
C GLY A 52 -9.90 -3.34 -4.06
N TYR A 53 -8.91 -3.78 -3.28
CA TYR A 53 -7.86 -2.90 -2.79
C TYR A 53 -6.54 -3.63 -2.57
N ALA A 54 -5.44 -2.89 -2.72
CA ALA A 54 -4.11 -3.31 -2.31
C ALA A 54 -3.72 -2.57 -1.04
N VAL A 55 -3.33 -3.29 0.01
CA VAL A 55 -2.94 -2.73 1.30
C VAL A 55 -1.48 -3.06 1.61
N PHE A 56 -0.72 -2.02 1.96
CA PHE A 56 0.69 -2.09 2.36
C PHE A 56 0.78 -1.68 3.83
N PRO A 57 0.92 -2.64 4.76
CA PRO A 57 0.97 -2.34 6.19
C PRO A 57 2.15 -1.47 6.54
N THR A 58 3.29 -1.68 5.90
CA THR A 58 4.50 -0.91 6.15
C THR A 58 5.27 -0.73 4.86
N VAL A 59 5.38 0.52 4.44
CA VAL A 59 6.32 0.96 3.41
C VAL A 59 7.44 1.69 4.13
N GLY A 60 8.65 1.16 4.03
CA GLY A 60 9.85 1.80 4.54
C GLY A 60 10.48 2.65 3.45
N LYS A 61 10.82 3.89 3.79
CA LYS A 61 11.53 4.82 2.91
C LYS A 61 12.82 5.26 3.59
N GLY A 62 13.90 5.33 2.84
CA GLY A 62 15.19 5.73 3.38
C GLY A 62 16.18 6.11 2.29
N GLY A 63 17.14 6.95 2.65
CA GLY A 63 18.20 7.41 1.75
C GLY A 63 19.05 8.51 2.36
N ILE A 64 20.12 8.86 1.65
CA ILE A 64 20.91 10.08 1.85
C ILE A 64 21.13 10.65 0.45
N GLY A 65 20.33 11.64 0.04
CA GLY A 65 20.37 12.26 -1.29
C GLY A 65 19.74 11.42 -2.42
N ILE A 66 20.06 10.12 -2.50
CA ILE A 66 19.33 9.13 -3.29
C ILE A 66 18.70 8.15 -2.31
N GLY A 67 17.39 7.97 -2.42
CA GLY A 67 16.61 7.11 -1.55
C GLY A 67 15.74 6.13 -2.31
N GLY A 68 15.19 5.18 -1.57
CA GLY A 68 14.21 4.25 -2.09
C GLY A 68 13.11 4.00 -1.08
N SER A 69 11.94 3.63 -1.60
CA SER A 69 10.84 3.08 -0.81
C SER A 69 10.71 1.61 -1.15
N HIS A 70 10.46 0.77 -0.16
CA HIS A 70 10.08 -0.62 -0.36
C HIS A 70 9.00 -1.03 0.63
N GLY A 71 8.01 -1.78 0.16
CA GLY A 71 6.91 -2.27 0.98
C GLY A 71 6.36 -3.57 0.43
N LYS A 72 5.84 -4.39 1.34
CA LYS A 72 5.04 -5.58 1.00
C LYS A 72 3.60 -5.34 1.41
N GLY A 73 2.69 -5.95 0.67
CA GLY A 73 1.27 -5.81 0.84
C GLY A 73 0.50 -7.02 0.33
N ARG A 74 -0.82 -6.93 0.47
CA ARG A 74 -1.78 -7.93 -0.03
C ARG A 74 -2.80 -7.23 -0.91
N VAL A 75 -3.31 -7.95 -1.89
CA VAL A 75 -4.39 -7.51 -2.78
C VAL A 75 -5.65 -8.31 -2.46
N TYR A 76 -6.76 -7.60 -2.40
CA TYR A 76 -8.09 -8.13 -2.14
C TYR A 76 -9.03 -7.76 -3.29
N ARG A 77 -9.90 -8.69 -3.69
CA ARG A 77 -11.06 -8.46 -4.58
C ARG A 77 -12.30 -8.83 -3.80
N ASP A 78 -13.28 -7.95 -3.68
CA ASP A 78 -14.50 -8.19 -2.88
C ASP A 78 -14.22 -8.75 -1.46
N GLU A 79 -13.19 -8.21 -0.78
CA GLU A 79 -12.67 -8.70 0.52
C GLU A 79 -11.98 -10.08 0.50
N ASP A 80 -11.96 -10.80 -0.63
CA ASP A 80 -11.21 -12.04 -0.79
C ASP A 80 -9.73 -11.76 -1.07
N TYR A 81 -8.84 -12.43 -0.33
CA TYR A 81 -7.41 -12.34 -0.53
C TYR A 81 -6.98 -13.06 -1.82
N ILE A 82 -6.52 -12.30 -2.81
CA ILE A 82 -6.16 -12.83 -4.14
C ILE A 82 -4.66 -12.92 -4.40
N GLY A 83 -3.80 -12.24 -3.64
CA GLY A 83 -2.35 -12.34 -3.86
C GLY A 83 -1.49 -11.34 -3.10
N ASP A 84 -0.20 -11.64 -3.05
CA ASP A 84 0.81 -10.78 -2.46
C ASP A 84 1.24 -9.72 -3.47
N VAL A 85 1.58 -8.53 -2.98
CA VAL A 85 2.15 -7.45 -3.80
C VAL A 85 3.35 -6.83 -3.11
N SER A 86 4.35 -6.44 -3.90
CA SER A 86 5.47 -5.65 -3.42
C SER A 86 5.62 -4.38 -4.23
N MET A 87 6.01 -3.30 -3.55
CA MET A 87 6.23 -2.00 -4.15
C MET A 87 7.70 -1.60 -3.96
N THR A 88 8.31 -1.04 -5.00
CA THR A 88 9.62 -0.41 -4.94
C THR A 88 9.57 0.93 -5.64
N GLN A 89 10.10 1.97 -5.01
CA GLN A 89 10.20 3.31 -5.58
C GLN A 89 11.64 3.78 -5.48
N ILE A 90 12.13 4.44 -6.53
CA ILE A 90 13.39 5.16 -6.48
C ILE A 90 13.06 6.64 -6.36
N THR A 91 13.73 7.33 -5.42
CA THR A 91 13.58 8.77 -5.25
C THR A 91 14.92 9.47 -5.28
N ILE A 92 14.98 10.59 -5.99
CA ILE A 92 16.10 11.54 -5.95
C ILE A 92 15.65 12.76 -5.14
N GLY A 93 16.31 13.08 -4.03
CA GLY A 93 15.95 14.23 -3.19
C GLY A 93 16.60 14.26 -1.81
N PHE A 94 16.45 15.40 -1.12
CA PHE A 94 16.98 15.66 0.23
C PHE A 94 16.24 14.87 1.33
N GLN A 95 16.08 13.57 1.15
CA GLN A 95 15.63 12.68 2.22
C GLN A 95 16.83 12.32 3.06
N PHE A 96 17.02 13.02 4.16
CA PHE A 96 17.88 12.60 5.25
C PHE A 96 16.99 12.00 6.33
N GLY A 97 16.75 10.69 6.25
CA GLY A 97 15.99 9.99 7.28
C GLY A 97 15.29 8.72 6.82
N GLY A 98 14.91 7.91 7.80
CA GLY A 98 13.98 6.80 7.61
C GLY A 98 12.55 7.26 7.86
N GLN A 99 11.64 6.97 6.94
CA GLN A 99 10.21 7.19 7.11
C GLN A 99 9.49 5.85 6.98
N ALA A 100 8.38 5.70 7.69
CA ALA A 100 7.51 4.54 7.56
C ALA A 100 6.05 5.01 7.47
N PHE A 101 5.30 4.45 6.54
CA PHE A 101 3.87 4.72 6.38
C PHE A 101 3.13 3.44 5.99
N SER A 102 1.83 3.42 6.27
CA SER A 102 0.89 2.46 5.69
C SER A 102 0.29 3.09 4.44
N GLN A 103 -0.02 2.28 3.42
CA GLN A 103 -0.67 2.73 2.19
C GLN A 103 -1.80 1.77 1.83
N ILE A 104 -2.89 2.29 1.27
CA ILE A 104 -3.95 1.51 0.65
C ILE A 104 -4.30 2.12 -0.70
N ILE A 105 -4.56 1.26 -1.68
CA ILE A 105 -4.94 1.61 -3.06
C ILE A 105 -6.27 0.92 -3.33
N PHE A 106 -7.33 1.70 -3.57
CA PHE A 106 -8.62 1.17 -3.98
C PHE A 106 -8.72 1.17 -5.50
N PHE A 107 -9.40 0.17 -6.05
CA PHE A 107 -9.67 0.02 -7.48
C PHE A 107 -11.17 0.23 -7.74
N GLU A 108 -11.50 1.22 -8.56
CA GLU A 108 -12.88 1.60 -8.89
C GLU A 108 -13.59 0.52 -9.71
N ASP A 109 -12.86 -0.10 -10.64
CA ASP A 109 -13.38 -1.07 -11.59
C ASP A 109 -12.40 -2.25 -11.81
N GLU A 110 -12.92 -3.31 -12.45
CA GLU A 110 -12.16 -4.51 -12.78
C GLU A 110 -10.98 -4.22 -13.71
N ASP A 111 -11.09 -3.23 -14.60
CA ASP A 111 -9.99 -2.89 -15.51
C ASP A 111 -8.80 -2.33 -14.73
N ALA A 112 -9.04 -1.45 -13.75
CA ALA A 112 -8.02 -0.90 -12.88
C ALA A 112 -7.33 -2.00 -12.04
N LEU A 113 -8.13 -2.90 -11.45
CA LEU A 113 -7.60 -4.04 -10.70
C LEU A 113 -6.77 -4.98 -11.59
N ASN A 114 -7.31 -5.38 -12.75
CA ASN A 114 -6.64 -6.28 -13.69
C ASN A 114 -5.35 -5.69 -14.25
N ASN A 115 -5.35 -4.39 -14.56
CA ASN A 115 -4.13 -3.68 -14.96
C ASN A 115 -3.07 -3.72 -13.87
N PHE A 116 -3.45 -3.52 -12.61
CA PHE A 116 -2.53 -3.56 -11.46
C PHE A 116 -1.93 -4.96 -11.24
N ILE A 117 -2.74 -6.02 -11.32
CA ILE A 117 -2.32 -7.41 -11.06
C ILE A 117 -1.69 -8.10 -12.28
N SER A 118 -1.65 -7.46 -13.46
CA SER A 118 -1.12 -8.04 -14.70
C SER A 118 0.38 -8.42 -14.67
N GLY A 119 1.11 -8.02 -13.63
CA GLY A 119 2.43 -8.57 -13.29
C GLY A 119 3.43 -7.50 -12.84
N ASN A 120 3.66 -6.47 -13.66
CA ASN A 120 4.52 -5.35 -13.31
C ASN A 120 3.83 -4.03 -13.65
N PHE A 121 3.26 -3.37 -12.65
CA PHE A 121 2.59 -2.09 -12.82
C PHE A 121 3.52 -0.95 -12.39
N GLU A 122 3.61 0.14 -13.16
CA GLU A 122 4.47 1.29 -12.84
C GLU A 122 3.66 2.59 -12.71
N PHE A 123 3.34 2.95 -11.47
CA PHE A 123 2.65 4.20 -11.14
C PHE A 123 3.62 5.38 -11.33
N GLY A 124 3.34 6.26 -12.29
CA GLY A 124 4.22 7.38 -12.68
C GLY A 124 4.75 7.33 -14.11
N ALA A 125 4.83 6.15 -14.74
CA ALA A 125 5.30 6.00 -16.12
C ALA A 125 4.13 5.96 -17.13
N GLN A 126 3.03 5.31 -16.77
CA GLN A 126 1.77 5.33 -17.55
C GLN A 126 0.75 6.35 -17.03
N VAL A 127 0.94 6.84 -15.80
CA VAL A 127 -0.03 7.66 -15.07
C VAL A 127 0.71 8.82 -14.41
N SER A 128 0.49 10.05 -14.88
CA SER A 128 0.96 11.25 -14.17
C SER A 128 0.04 11.53 -12.98
N ALA A 129 0.49 11.22 -11.77
CA ALA A 129 -0.26 11.53 -10.54
C ALA A 129 0.07 12.94 -10.03
N VAL A 130 -0.97 13.75 -9.83
CA VAL A 130 -0.86 14.96 -8.99
C VAL A 130 -1.19 14.53 -7.57
N ALA A 131 -0.24 14.78 -6.67
CA ALA A 131 -0.30 14.39 -5.27
C ALA A 131 -1.57 14.91 -4.57
N ILE A 132 -2.38 14.02 -4.03
CA ILE A 132 -3.40 14.38 -3.04
C ILE A 132 -2.68 14.48 -1.70
N THR A 133 -2.18 15.67 -1.39
CA THR A 133 -1.75 16.00 -0.03
C THR A 133 -3.01 16.11 0.84
N ALA A 134 -3.20 15.17 1.77
CA ALA A 134 -4.30 15.16 2.74
C ALA A 134 -4.36 16.42 3.65
N GLY A 135 -3.37 17.33 3.56
CA GLY A 135 -3.37 18.64 4.20
C GLY A 135 -3.77 19.83 3.29
N ALA A 136 -3.91 19.65 1.98
CA ALA A 136 -4.27 20.74 1.06
C ALA A 136 -5.77 21.12 1.14
N GLU A 137 -6.62 20.19 1.58
CA GLU A 137 -8.04 20.46 1.82
C GLU A 137 -8.27 21.21 3.15
N ALA A 138 -7.32 21.16 4.08
CA ALA A 138 -7.38 21.95 5.32
C ALA A 138 -7.14 23.45 5.07
N SER A 139 -6.62 23.86 3.90
CA SER A 139 -6.55 25.27 3.49
C SER A 139 -7.72 25.72 2.62
N ALA A 140 -8.64 24.82 2.24
CA ALA A 140 -9.83 25.19 1.47
C ALA A 140 -11.05 25.50 2.37
N GLY A 141 -10.98 25.16 3.66
CA GLY A 141 -12.00 25.47 4.66
C GLY A 141 -11.46 26.33 5.79
N THR A 142 -11.69 27.64 5.69
CA THR A 142 -11.49 28.71 6.71
C THR A 142 -10.12 29.41 6.76
N SER A 143 -10.21 30.75 6.64
CA SER A 143 -9.24 31.78 7.04
C SER A 143 -8.31 32.38 5.97
N GLY A 144 -8.86 33.41 5.32
CA GLY A 144 -8.26 34.67 4.84
C GLY A 144 -6.73 34.86 4.75
N SER A 145 -6.35 35.46 3.61
CA SER A 145 -5.20 36.36 3.40
C SER A 145 -3.79 35.75 3.32
N SER A 146 -3.35 35.36 2.11
CA SER A 146 -2.41 36.14 1.27
C SER A 146 -1.62 35.29 0.26
N ALA A 147 -1.59 35.78 -0.98
CA ALA A 147 -0.60 35.57 -2.03
C ALA A 147 -0.42 34.17 -2.68
N GLY A 148 -1.14 33.95 -3.79
CA GLY A 148 -0.47 33.70 -5.09
C GLY A 148 -0.45 32.28 -5.69
N ALA A 149 -1.17 32.16 -6.82
CA ALA A 149 -0.94 31.30 -8.01
C ALA A 149 -1.58 29.89 -8.11
N SER A 150 -2.75 29.89 -8.77
CA SER A 150 -3.25 28.97 -9.84
C SER A 150 -3.38 27.46 -9.58
N THR A 151 -4.40 26.71 -10.01
CA THR A 151 -5.69 26.90 -10.71
C THR A 151 -6.31 25.48 -10.78
N GLY A 152 -7.59 25.30 -10.42
CA GLY A 152 -8.32 24.05 -10.69
C GLY A 152 -9.48 23.86 -9.71
N GLY A 153 -10.72 23.94 -10.21
CA GLY A 153 -11.94 23.96 -9.41
C GLY A 153 -12.11 22.72 -8.52
N ALA A 154 -12.39 22.94 -7.25
CA ALA A 154 -12.77 21.91 -6.31
C ALA A 154 -14.24 21.56 -6.52
N SER A 155 -14.49 20.42 -7.16
CA SER A 155 -15.77 19.71 -7.07
C SER A 155 -15.76 18.89 -5.79
N THR A 156 -16.74 19.15 -4.94
CA THR A 156 -16.94 18.54 -3.62
C THR A 156 -17.47 17.11 -3.76
N HIS A 157 -16.64 16.13 -4.11
CA HIS A 157 -17.00 14.71 -4.04
C HIS A 157 -15.81 13.88 -3.54
N ALA A 158 -16.12 12.77 -2.86
CA ALA A 158 -15.17 11.85 -2.24
C ALA A 158 -13.92 11.65 -3.10
N ALA A 159 -12.73 11.82 -2.48
CA ALA A 159 -11.41 11.75 -3.09
C ALA A 159 -11.40 11.06 -4.46
N ASP A 160 -11.45 11.86 -5.54
CA ASP A 160 -11.68 11.37 -6.89
C ASP A 160 -10.78 10.18 -7.23
N TYR A 161 -11.37 9.04 -7.62
CA TYR A 161 -10.65 8.02 -8.35
C TYR A 161 -10.05 8.65 -9.62
N LYS A 162 -8.75 8.47 -9.83
CA LYS A 162 -8.07 8.93 -11.05
C LYS A 162 -7.51 7.70 -11.76
N LEU A 163 -8.02 7.43 -12.96
CA LEU A 163 -7.76 6.20 -13.74
C LEU A 163 -8.16 4.94 -12.97
N GLY A 164 -9.33 4.98 -12.32
CA GLY A 164 -9.88 3.86 -11.57
C GLY A 164 -9.12 3.52 -10.29
N MET A 165 -8.24 4.40 -9.78
CA MET A 165 -7.52 4.17 -8.52
C MET A 165 -7.61 5.36 -7.56
N ALA A 166 -7.75 5.06 -6.27
CA ALA A 166 -7.66 6.02 -5.18
C ALA A 166 -6.60 5.55 -4.16
N VAL A 167 -5.63 6.41 -3.85
CA VAL A 167 -4.49 6.07 -2.97
C VAL A 167 -4.56 6.87 -1.69
N PHE A 168 -4.50 6.18 -0.56
CA PHE A 168 -4.44 6.79 0.77
C PHE A 168 -3.22 6.30 1.54
N THR A 169 -2.66 7.18 2.37
CA THR A 169 -1.48 6.89 3.18
C THR A 169 -1.65 7.35 4.61
N TYR A 170 -1.13 6.57 5.55
CA TYR A 170 -1.09 6.91 6.97
C TYR A 170 0.34 6.87 7.50
N THR A 171 0.82 7.96 8.07
CA THR A 171 2.19 8.07 8.59
C THR A 171 2.35 7.24 9.86
N LYS A 172 3.29 6.30 9.86
CA LYS A 172 3.65 5.51 11.05
C LYS A 172 4.81 6.14 11.82
N GLY A 173 5.67 6.88 11.13
CA GLY A 173 6.76 7.63 11.75
C GLY A 173 7.72 8.29 10.75
N GLY A 174 8.47 9.27 11.25
CA GLY A 174 9.39 10.10 10.46
C GLY A 174 8.82 11.48 10.13
N LEU A 175 9.69 12.41 9.76
CA LEU A 175 9.29 13.77 9.36
C LEU A 175 8.72 13.70 7.94
N MET A 176 7.40 13.69 7.76
CA MET A 176 6.77 13.76 6.43
C MET A 176 6.98 15.14 5.79
N TYR A 177 8.16 15.35 5.20
CA TYR A 177 8.44 16.40 4.24
C TYR A 177 8.41 15.76 2.86
N GLU A 178 7.37 16.03 2.07
CA GLU A 178 7.17 15.36 0.79
C GLU A 178 7.34 16.31 -0.39
N ALA A 179 8.29 15.96 -1.26
CA ALA A 179 8.21 16.11 -2.71
C ALA A 179 9.23 15.12 -3.29
N SER A 180 8.76 13.98 -3.76
CA SER A 180 9.58 12.88 -4.26
C SER A 180 9.04 12.48 -5.62
N VAL A 181 9.61 13.05 -6.68
CA VAL A 181 9.23 12.73 -8.07
C VAL A 181 9.99 11.46 -8.47
N GLY A 182 9.32 10.32 -8.43
CA GLY A 182 9.88 9.05 -8.86
C GLY A 182 8.78 8.02 -9.08
N GLY A 183 8.91 7.20 -10.13
CA GLY A 183 7.96 6.14 -10.43
C GLY A 183 7.96 5.04 -9.36
N GLN A 184 6.78 4.55 -9.01
CA GLN A 184 6.59 3.41 -8.11
C GLN A 184 6.31 2.17 -8.95
N LYS A 185 7.12 1.12 -8.77
CA LYS A 185 6.92 -0.17 -9.41
C LYS A 185 6.27 -1.14 -8.45
N PHE A 186 5.24 -1.81 -8.93
CA PHE A 186 4.49 -2.85 -8.22
C PHE A 186 4.72 -4.19 -8.90
N ASN A 187 4.95 -5.22 -8.09
CA ASN A 187 5.07 -6.61 -8.53
C ASN A 187 4.06 -7.46 -7.78
N TYR A 188 3.14 -8.08 -8.52
CA TYR A 188 2.07 -8.90 -8.00
C TYR A 188 2.39 -10.39 -8.14
N GLN A 189 2.06 -11.17 -7.11
CA GLN A 189 2.20 -12.61 -7.05
C GLN A 189 0.84 -13.23 -6.66
N PRO A 190 0.18 -14.00 -7.55
CA PRO A 190 -1.13 -14.56 -7.27
C PRO A 190 -1.07 -15.60 -6.15
N HIS A 191 -2.07 -15.58 -5.27
CA HIS A 191 -2.24 -16.63 -4.27
C HIS A 191 -2.91 -17.86 -4.93
N PRO A 192 -2.47 -19.10 -4.63
CA PRO A 192 -2.92 -20.31 -5.35
C PRO A 192 -4.41 -20.68 -5.25
N THR A 193 -5.24 -19.88 -4.59
CA THR A 193 -6.67 -20.15 -4.41
C THR A 193 -7.51 -19.88 -5.68
N GLU A 194 -6.98 -19.24 -6.71
CA GLU A 194 -7.65 -19.03 -8.03
C GLU A 194 -7.47 -20.18 -9.06
N ARG A 195 -7.41 -21.46 -8.63
CA ARG A 195 -7.31 -22.59 -9.59
C ARG A 195 -8.56 -23.47 -9.77
N THR A 196 -9.75 -23.01 -9.40
CA THR A 196 -10.92 -23.91 -9.41
C THR A 196 -12.24 -23.37 -10.00
N THR A 197 -12.33 -22.16 -10.55
CA THR A 197 -13.61 -21.68 -11.10
C THR A 197 -13.52 -21.26 -12.56
N CYS A 198 -13.10 -22.20 -13.40
CA CYS A 198 -13.49 -22.26 -14.80
C CYS A 198 -13.96 -23.69 -15.07
N MET A 199 -15.26 -23.93 -14.88
CA MET A 199 -16.03 -25.03 -15.47
C MET A 199 -17.42 -24.51 -15.81
#